data_AF-A0A1Y5H3S8-F1
#
_entry.id   AF-A0A1Y5H3S8-F1
#
_cell.length_a   1.000
_cell.length_b   1.000
_cell.length_c   1.000
_cell.angle_alpha   90.00
_cell.angle_beta   90.00
_cell.angle_gamma   90.00
#
_symmetry.space_group_name_H-M   'P 1'
#
loop_
_entity.id
_entity.type
_entity.pdbx_description
1 polymer ?
#
loop_
_entity_poly.entity_id
_entity_poly.type
_entity_poly.pdbx_seq_one_letter_code
_entity_poly.pdbx_strand_id
1 'polypeptide(L)'
;MDDFGTGHSSLSQLKRLPIDTLKIDRSFIIDIETDSQDYQIIEVIVAMARKLGVAVVAEGIESKTQLELLKQAGCDMGQGIYFGEPEGRDNLKI
;
A
#
# COMPACT_ATOMS: atom_id res chain seq x y z
N MET A 1 4.36 -9.03 -0.03
CA MET A 1 4.22 -9.19 1.43
C MET A 1 3.01 -8.38 1.85
N ASP A 2 2.00 -9.06 2.40
CA ASP A 2 0.79 -8.43 2.95
C ASP A 2 1.11 -7.74 4.28
N ASP A 3 0.39 -6.66 4.59
CA ASP A 3 0.36 -5.98 5.89
C ASP A 3 1.74 -5.52 6.43
N PHE A 4 2.53 -4.82 5.61
CA PHE A 4 3.74 -4.19 6.12
C PHE A 4 3.40 -3.03 7.07
N GLY A 5 3.79 -3.14 8.34
CA GLY A 5 3.58 -2.11 9.36
C GLY A 5 2.59 -2.47 10.49
N THR A 6 1.90 -3.61 10.43
CA THR A 6 0.89 -4.04 11.43
C THR A 6 1.48 -4.78 12.65
N GLY A 7 2.79 -4.65 12.90
CA GLY A 7 3.48 -5.20 14.09
C GLY A 7 4.11 -6.59 13.94
N HIS A 8 3.71 -7.38 12.92
CA HIS A 8 4.35 -8.68 12.61
C HIS A 8 5.37 -8.62 11.46
N SER A 9 5.40 -7.50 10.72
CA SER A 9 6.24 -7.29 9.56
C SER A 9 7.52 -6.53 9.94
N SER A 10 8.67 -7.17 9.77
CA SER A 10 9.99 -6.59 10.09
C SER A 10 10.82 -6.34 8.83
N LEU A 11 11.65 -5.29 8.86
CA LEU A 11 12.69 -5.04 7.84
C LEU A 11 13.59 -6.26 7.61
N SER A 12 13.76 -7.08 8.64
CA SER A 12 14.56 -8.31 8.56
C SER A 12 13.92 -9.41 7.70
N GLN A 13 12.59 -9.45 7.60
CA GLN A 13 11.87 -10.36 6.70
C GLN A 13 11.93 -9.84 5.26
N LEU A 14 11.81 -8.52 5.09
CA LEU A 14 11.92 -7.84 3.78
C LEU A 14 13.25 -8.17 3.09
N LYS A 15 14.35 -8.25 3.86
CA LYS A 15 15.68 -8.61 3.34
C LYS A 15 15.82 -10.08 2.92
N ARG A 16 15.00 -10.98 3.47
CA ARG A 16 15.20 -12.44 3.36
C ARG A 16 14.23 -13.14 2.42
N LEU A 17 13.09 -12.51 2.14
CA LEU A 17 12.08 -13.09 1.28
C LEU A 17 12.27 -12.62 -0.17
N PRO A 18 12.20 -13.51 -1.17
CA PRO A 18 12.13 -13.11 -2.57
C PRO A 18 10.73 -12.56 -2.84
N ILE A 19 10.50 -11.30 -2.47
CA ILE A 19 9.25 -10.59 -2.75
C ILE A 19 9.47 -9.60 -3.89
N ASP A 20 8.55 -9.60 -4.83
CA ASP A 20 8.53 -8.61 -5.91
C ASP A 20 7.63 -7.42 -5.54
N THR A 21 6.83 -7.55 -4.48
CA THR A 21 5.83 -6.55 -4.09
C THR A 21 5.70 -6.38 -2.58
N LEU A 22 5.60 -5.13 -2.14
CA LEU A 22 5.29 -4.68 -0.79
C LEU A 22 3.91 -4.02 -0.78
N LYS A 23 3.05 -4.39 0.16
CA LYS A 23 1.71 -3.81 0.27
C LYS A 23 1.64 -2.90 1.50
N ILE A 24 1.10 -1.71 1.30
CA ILE A 24 0.79 -0.74 2.35
C ILE A 24 -0.68 -0.93 2.72
N ASP A 25 -0.91 -1.30 3.97
CA ASP A 25 -2.25 -1.58 4.49
C ASP A 25 -3.10 -0.31 4.61
N ARG A 26 -4.42 -0.51 4.54
CA ARG A 26 -5.43 0.55 4.67
C ARG A 26 -5.27 1.41 5.92
N SER A 27 -4.77 0.85 7.02
CA SER A 27 -4.56 1.60 8.26
C SER A 27 -3.62 2.80 8.10
N PHE A 28 -2.71 2.80 7.13
CA PHE A 28 -1.85 3.95 6.80
C PHE A 28 -2.50 4.94 5.82
N ILE A 29 -3.58 4.54 5.14
CA ILE A 29 -4.20 5.31 4.06
C ILE A 29 -5.43 6.06 4.54
N ILE A 30 -6.15 5.50 5.53
CA ILE A 30 -7.45 6.03 5.98
C ILE A 30 -7.36 7.52 6.37
N ASP A 31 -6.29 7.92 7.07
CA ASP A 31 -6.10 9.27 7.59
C ASP A 31 -5.03 10.08 6.82
N ILE A 32 -4.53 9.58 5.67
CA ILE A 32 -3.43 10.19 4.89
C ILE A 32 -3.73 11.63 4.41
N GLU A 33 -5.00 12.00 4.30
CA GLU A 33 -5.43 13.35 3.90
C GLU A 33 -5.29 14.38 5.04
N THR A 34 -5.30 13.92 6.29
CA THR A 34 -5.38 14.77 7.49
C THR A 34 -4.19 14.58 8.43
N ASP A 35 -3.52 13.44 8.39
CA ASP A 35 -2.35 13.13 9.19
C ASP A 35 -1.08 13.12 8.32
N SER A 36 -0.26 14.16 8.49
CA SER A 36 1.04 14.27 7.81
C SER A 36 2.02 13.16 8.19
N GLN A 37 1.86 12.54 9.36
CA GLN A 37 2.74 11.47 9.82
C GLN A 37 2.53 10.20 9.00
N ASP A 38 1.28 9.84 8.69
CA ASP A 38 0.98 8.68 7.85
C ASP A 38 1.55 8.85 6.44
N TYR A 39 1.37 10.03 5.85
CA TYR A 39 1.97 10.36 4.55
C TYR A 39 3.51 10.22 4.57
N GLN A 40 4.18 10.75 5.60
CA GLN A 40 5.64 10.64 5.74
C GLN A 40 6.10 9.19 5.91
N ILE A 41 5.37 8.38 6.67
CA ILE A 41 5.68 6.95 6.83
C ILE A 41 5.59 6.24 5.48
N ILE A 42 4.54 6.51 4.70
CA ILE A 42 4.37 5.96 3.34
C ILE A 42 5.55 6.36 2.45
N GLU A 43 5.99 7.63 2.46
CA GLU A 43 7.17 8.08 1.69
C GLU A 43 8.43 7.29 2.06
N VAL A 44 8.67 7.05 3.35
CA VAL A 44 9.82 6.24 3.82
C VAL A 44 9.73 4.79 3.34
N ILE A 45 8.55 4.19 3.41
CA ILE A 45 8.29 2.83 2.94
C ILE A 45 8.55 2.71 1.43
N VAL A 46 8.02 3.65 0.64
CA VAL A 46 8.21 3.69 -0.82
C VAL A 46 9.68 3.87 -1.18
N ALA A 47 10.38 4.79 -0.51
CA ALA A 47 11.80 5.02 -0.75
C ALA A 47 12.63 3.75 -0.50
N MET A 48 12.33 3.02 0.57
CA MET A 48 12.97 1.75 0.88
C MET A 48 12.66 0.68 -0.18
N ALA A 49 11.38 0.49 -0.54
CA ALA A 49 10.97 -0.51 -1.53
C ALA A 49 11.68 -0.29 -2.88
N ARG A 50 11.75 0.97 -3.33
CA ARG A 50 12.52 1.35 -4.54
C ARG A 50 13.99 0.97 -4.45
N LYS A 51 14.65 1.15 -3.30
CA LYS A 51 16.05 0.75 -3.12
C LYS A 51 16.26 -0.75 -3.15
N LEU A 52 15.23 -1.52 -2.82
CA LEU A 52 15.26 -2.97 -2.84
C LEU A 52 14.79 -3.56 -4.19
N GLY A 53 14.33 -2.72 -5.12
CA GLY A 53 13.78 -3.16 -6.40
C GLY A 53 12.41 -3.84 -6.28
N VAL A 54 11.64 -3.48 -5.25
CA VAL A 54 10.33 -4.06 -4.93
C VAL A 54 9.25 -3.05 -5.28
N ALA A 55 8.19 -3.49 -5.97
CA ALA A 55 7.04 -2.66 -6.29
C ALA A 55 6.15 -2.41 -5.05
N VAL A 56 5.45 -1.29 -4.99
CA VAL A 56 4.57 -0.91 -3.88
C VAL A 56 3.11 -0.88 -4.34
N VAL A 57 2.26 -1.62 -3.63
CA VAL A 57 0.80 -1.61 -3.79
C VAL A 57 0.18 -0.95 -2.57
N ALA A 58 -0.68 0.05 -2.77
CA ALA A 58 -1.45 0.69 -1.71
C ALA A 58 -2.87 0.11 -1.62
N GLU A 59 -3.32 -0.32 -0.44
CA GLU A 59 -4.63 -0.96 -0.25
C GLU A 59 -5.61 -0.12 0.57
N GLY A 60 -6.89 -0.14 0.17
CA GLY A 60 -7.95 0.60 0.87
C GLY A 60 -8.09 2.04 0.42
N ILE A 61 -7.85 2.33 -0.86
CA ILE A 61 -8.09 3.64 -1.46
C ILE A 61 -9.60 3.88 -1.60
N GLU A 62 -10.10 4.91 -0.96
CA GLU A 62 -11.53 5.26 -0.91
C GLU A 62 -11.83 6.60 -1.60
N SER A 63 -10.82 7.45 -1.80
CA SER A 63 -10.98 8.78 -2.40
C SER A 63 -9.99 9.07 -3.52
N LYS A 64 -10.32 10.06 -4.36
CA LYS A 64 -9.41 10.60 -5.37
C LYS A 64 -8.20 11.29 -4.73
N THR A 65 -8.40 11.96 -3.60
CA THR A 65 -7.32 12.67 -2.90
C THR A 65 -6.28 11.68 -2.36
N GLN A 66 -6.72 10.58 -1.73
CA GLN A 66 -5.86 9.47 -1.32
C GLN A 66 -5.06 8.93 -2.50
N LEU A 67 -5.71 8.67 -3.65
CA LEU A 67 -5.03 8.19 -4.85
C LEU A 67 -3.91 9.14 -5.31
N GLU A 68 -4.19 10.44 -5.38
CA GLU A 68 -3.19 11.42 -5.84
C GLU A 68 -2.03 11.57 -4.84
N LEU A 69 -2.28 11.51 -3.54
CA LEU A 69 -1.23 11.50 -2.52
C LEU A 69 -0.35 10.24 -2.64
N LEU A 70 -0.96 9.07 -2.82
CA LEU A 70 -0.21 7.81 -2.97
C LEU A 70 0.63 7.78 -4.26
N LYS A 71 0.14 8.35 -5.36
CA LYS A 71 0.93 8.56 -6.58
C LYS A 71 2.11 9.51 -6.35
N GLN A 72 1.91 10.59 -5.59
CA GLN A 72 2.96 11.54 -5.25
C GLN A 72 4.04 10.90 -4.37
N ALA A 73 3.63 10.13 -3.36
CA ALA A 73 4.55 9.35 -2.53
C ALA A 73 5.32 8.30 -3.34
N GLY A 74 4.75 7.85 -4.46
CA GLY A 74 5.42 7.05 -5.46
C GLY A 74 5.05 5.57 -5.45
N CYS A 75 3.86 5.23 -4.93
CA CYS A 75 3.28 3.89 -5.05
C CYS A 75 3.06 3.52 -6.52
N ASP A 76 3.33 2.26 -6.87
CA ASP A 76 3.26 1.77 -8.25
C ASP A 76 1.84 1.31 -8.63
N MET A 77 1.11 0.78 -7.65
CA MET A 77 -0.22 0.20 -7.83
C MET A 77 -1.14 0.57 -6.66
N GLY A 78 -2.45 0.48 -6.87
CA GLY A 78 -3.45 0.77 -5.86
C GLY A 78 -4.70 -0.10 -5.96
N GLN A 79 -5.29 -0.43 -4.82
CA GLN A 79 -6.55 -1.16 -4.69
C GLN A 79 -7.45 -0.45 -3.67
N GLY A 80 -8.75 -0.41 -3.93
CA GLY A 80 -9.74 0.06 -2.97
C GLY A 80 -11.08 0.36 -3.61
N ILE A 81 -12.09 0.64 -2.78
CA ILE A 81 -13.47 0.88 -3.21
C ILE A 81 -13.59 2.07 -4.17
N TYR A 82 -12.62 2.99 -4.18
CA TYR A 82 -12.53 4.07 -5.16
C TYR A 82 -12.52 3.56 -6.61
N PHE A 83 -11.94 2.38 -6.86
CA PHE A 83 -11.87 1.75 -8.18
C PHE A 83 -13.03 0.80 -8.48
N GLY A 84 -13.90 0.54 -7.50
CA GLY A 84 -14.96 -0.46 -7.57
C GLY A 84 -15.01 -1.29 -6.29
N GLU A 85 -16.20 -1.76 -5.91
CA GLU A 85 -16.34 -2.69 -4.79
C GLU A 85 -15.68 -4.03 -5.12
N PRO A 86 -15.12 -4.73 -4.11
CA PRO A 86 -14.63 -6.09 -4.32
C PRO A 86 -15.78 -6.96 -4.83
N GLU A 87 -15.61 -7.55 -6.01
CA GLU A 87 -16.52 -8.60 -6.47
C GLU A 87 -16.43 -9.76 -5.47
N GLY A 88 -17.53 -10.00 -4.73
CA GLY A 88 -17.61 -11.14 -3.83
C GLY A 88 -17.27 -12.43 -4.58
N ARG A 89 -16.69 -13.42 -3.88
CA ARG A 89 -16.23 -14.70 -4.47
C ARG A 89 -17.25 -15.40 -5.39
N ASP A 90 -18.54 -15.09 -5.26
CA ASP A 90 -19.64 -15.65 -6.05
C ASP A 90 -19.86 -14.97 -7.42
N ASN A 91 -19.19 -13.85 -7.70
CA ASN A 91 -19.30 -13.10 -8.97
C ASN A 91 -18.16 -13.36 -9.97
N LEU A 92 -17.20 -14.23 -9.63
CA LEU A 92 -16.16 -14.68 -10.56
C LEU A 92 -16.80 -15.58 -11.63
N LYS A 93 -17.21 -15.00 -12.76
CA LYS A 93 -17.61 -15.79 -13.94
C LYS A 93 -16.38 -16.51 -14.48
N ILE A 94 -16.42 -17.85 -14.42
CA ILE A 94 -15.46 -18.78 -15.01
C ILE A 94 -15.60 -18.77 -16.54
#